data_AF-A0A844FLU4-F1
#
_entry.id   AF-A0A844FLU4-F1
#
_cell.length_a   1.000
_cell.length_b   1.000
_cell.length_c   1.000
_cell.angle_alpha   90.00
_cell.angle_beta   90.00
_cell.angle_gamma   90.00
#
_symmetry.space_group_name_H-M   'P 1'
#
loop_
_entity.id
_entity.type
_entity.pdbx_description
1 polymer ?
#
loop_
_entity_poly.entity_id
_entity_poly.type
_entity_poly.pdbx_seq_one_letter_code
_entity_poly.pdbx_strand_id
1 'polypeptide(L)'
;MLDSSLFKKLAEEGPIKLVVSVIIGLLLYRMKGPMRLLKKSPTLEFSINITVYILIPYLACYLLYIIFIKIRDKIEVQYIKNVEQTKEIEENNKRIDEVKSQIDRLKPFEYSVVMYLLKKENKYPYIDYGSKGHGTILDNEMLFDKSECDSTISRAFPTTDGRKIDLYLSGTYQYLLKQNVYNDLKYVLTKTGSISHFKREEIDLNQE
;
A
#
# COMPACT_ATOMS: atom_id res chain seq x y z
N MET A 1 -12.71 -3.04 15.55
CA MET A 1 -12.00 -1.75 15.67
C MET A 1 -12.02 -1.34 17.13
N LEU A 2 -10.98 -1.68 17.90
CA LEU A 2 -10.82 -1.12 19.25
C LEU A 2 -10.19 0.26 19.12
N ASP A 3 -10.85 1.24 19.72
CA ASP A 3 -10.58 2.66 19.60
C ASP A 3 -9.19 3.01 20.17
N SER A 4 -8.26 3.42 19.31
CA SER A 4 -6.90 3.80 19.72
C SER A 4 -6.88 4.98 20.71
N SER A 5 -7.97 5.75 20.75
CA SER A 5 -8.20 6.85 21.70
C SER A 5 -8.38 6.35 23.14
N LEU A 6 -8.98 5.16 23.34
CA LEU A 6 -9.15 4.53 24.64
C LEU A 6 -7.83 4.00 25.19
N PHE A 7 -6.98 3.41 24.33
CA PHE A 7 -5.63 2.98 24.74
C PHE A 7 -4.72 4.15 25.07
N LYS A 8 -4.82 5.27 24.34
CA LYS A 8 -4.11 6.51 24.67
C LYS A 8 -4.53 7.08 26.02
N LYS A 9 -5.85 7.17 26.28
CA LYS A 9 -6.37 7.60 27.59
C LYS A 9 -5.99 6.64 28.72
N LEU A 10 -6.02 5.32 28.51
CA LEU A 10 -5.58 4.35 29.52
C LEU A 10 -4.06 4.42 29.78
N ALA A 11 -3.26 4.65 28.74
CA ALA A 11 -1.80 4.76 28.84
C ALA A 11 -1.35 6.08 29.49
N GLU A 12 -2.13 7.16 29.35
CA GLU A 12 -1.87 8.43 30.03
C GLU A 12 -2.37 8.42 31.49
N GLU A 13 -3.58 7.89 31.76
CA GLU A 13 -4.15 7.89 33.10
C GLU A 13 -3.64 6.77 34.01
N GLY A 14 -3.29 5.61 33.44
CA GLY A 14 -2.81 4.42 34.17
C GLY A 14 -1.58 4.68 35.04
N PRO A 15 -0.46 5.20 34.48
CA PRO A 15 0.74 5.47 35.25
C PRO A 15 0.56 6.62 36.25
N ILE A 16 -0.24 7.64 35.94
CA ILE A 16 -0.54 8.73 36.87
C ILE A 16 -1.32 8.21 38.09
N LYS A 17 -2.34 7.37 37.87
CA LYS A 17 -3.09 6.73 38.97
C LYS A 17 -2.20 5.82 39.81
N LEU A 18 -1.25 5.12 39.18
CA LEU A 18 -0.29 4.26 39.89
C LEU A 18 0.67 5.09 40.76
N VAL A 19 1.24 6.17 40.22
CA VAL A 19 2.12 7.09 40.97
C VAL A 19 1.37 7.76 42.12
N VAL A 20 0.15 8.26 41.88
CA VAL A 20 -0.69 8.87 42.92
C VAL A 20 -1.06 7.83 43.99
N SER A 21 -1.37 6.59 43.62
CA SER A 21 -1.66 5.51 44.58
C SER A 21 -0.46 5.13 45.44
N VAL A 22 0.75 5.15 44.88
CA VAL A 22 2.01 4.88 45.60
C VAL A 22 2.33 6.04 46.56
N ILE A 23 2.15 7.28 46.13
CA ILE A 23 2.36 8.48 46.98
C ILE A 23 1.34 8.50 48.12
N ILE A 24 0.06 8.24 47.84
CA ILE A 24 -0.99 8.15 48.87
C ILE A 24 -0.72 6.96 49.80
N GLY A 25 -0.29 5.82 49.27
CA GLY A 25 0.11 4.64 50.06
C GLY A 25 1.27 4.92 51.01
N LEU A 26 2.29 5.67 50.56
CA LEU A 26 3.41 6.14 51.37
C LEU A 26 2.98 7.16 52.44
N LEU A 27 2.07 8.08 52.11
CA LEU A 27 1.49 9.05 53.05
C LEU A 27 0.62 8.35 54.12
N LEU A 28 -0.18 7.36 53.73
CA LEU A 28 -0.99 6.56 54.65
C LEU A 28 -0.12 5.64 55.53
N TYR A 29 0.95 5.09 54.98
CA TYR A 29 1.97 4.35 55.74
C TYR A 29 2.64 5.26 56.78
N ARG A 30 2.95 6.52 56.43
CA ARG A 30 3.46 7.55 57.35
C ARG A 30 2.49 7.86 58.50
N MET A 31 1.17 7.77 58.26
CA MET A 31 0.16 7.99 59.30
C MET A 31 -0.09 6.76 60.20
N LYS A 32 0.29 5.54 59.78
CA LYS A 32 0.07 4.28 60.52
C LYS A 32 1.33 3.62 61.11
N GLY A 33 2.55 4.13 60.84
CA GLY A 33 3.81 3.65 61.43
C GLY A 33 4.13 4.25 62.81
N PRO A 34 4.85 3.53 63.70
CA PRO A 34 4.62 3.55 65.14
C PRO A 34 5.20 4.80 65.82
N MET A 35 4.30 5.64 66.36
CA MET A 35 4.63 6.71 67.31
C MET A 35 5.16 6.18 68.68
N ARG A 36 5.63 4.92 68.75
CA ARG A 36 6.05 4.23 69.98
C ARG A 36 7.55 3.90 70.07
N LEU A 37 8.35 4.21 69.05
CA LEU A 37 9.81 3.97 69.07
C LEU A 37 10.67 5.23 69.27
N LEU A 38 10.06 6.36 69.64
CA LEU A 38 10.75 7.64 69.93
C LEU A 38 11.20 7.76 71.40
N LYS A 39 11.75 6.68 71.98
CA LYS A 39 12.36 6.71 73.32
C LYS A 39 13.61 5.84 73.38
N LYS A 40 14.65 6.22 72.63
CA LYS A 40 16.08 6.27 73.07
C LYS A 40 17.05 6.31 71.86
N SER A 41 17.90 7.35 71.86
CA SER A 41 19.17 7.52 71.12
C SER A 41 19.12 7.71 69.59
N PRO A 42 20.25 8.12 68.96
CA PRO A 42 20.79 9.47 68.87
C PRO A 42 20.40 10.13 67.54
N THR A 43 20.28 11.45 67.52
CA THR A 43 19.77 12.27 66.41
C THR A 43 20.48 12.11 65.05
N LEU A 44 21.64 11.46 65.02
CA LEU A 44 22.46 11.26 63.82
C LEU A 44 22.05 10.05 62.96
N GLU A 45 21.54 8.97 63.54
CA GLU A 45 21.08 7.79 62.78
C GLU A 45 19.73 8.03 62.10
N PHE A 46 18.94 8.95 62.65
CA PHE A 46 17.60 9.29 62.16
C PHE A 46 17.67 10.11 60.85
N SER A 47 18.65 11.02 60.73
CA SER A 47 18.83 11.84 59.53
C SER A 47 19.28 11.00 58.33
N ILE A 48 20.24 10.09 58.53
CA ILE A 48 20.74 9.17 57.49
C ILE A 48 19.61 8.26 56.98
N ASN A 49 18.78 7.73 57.89
CA ASN A 49 17.62 6.93 57.50
C ASN A 49 16.62 7.73 56.66
N ILE A 50 16.24 8.94 57.08
CA ILE A 50 15.29 9.78 56.32
C ILE A 50 15.82 10.09 54.92
N THR A 51 17.11 10.44 54.80
CA THR A 51 17.72 10.74 53.50
C THR A 51 17.70 9.52 52.58
N VAL A 52 18.03 8.33 53.09
CA VAL A 52 17.98 7.07 52.33
C VAL A 52 16.54 6.72 51.91
N TYR A 53 15.57 6.90 52.82
CA TYR A 53 14.14 6.65 52.54
C TYR A 53 13.52 7.60 51.52
N ILE A 54 14.09 8.81 51.30
CA ILE A 54 13.64 9.74 50.27
C ILE A 54 14.41 9.52 48.95
N LEU A 55 15.71 9.21 49.05
CA LEU A 55 16.59 9.07 47.88
C LEU A 55 16.25 7.82 47.06
N ILE A 56 15.94 6.70 47.71
CA ILE A 56 15.57 5.44 47.03
C ILE A 56 14.31 5.59 46.16
N PRO A 57 13.16 6.08 46.66
CA PRO A 57 11.98 6.28 45.82
C PRO A 57 12.19 7.38 44.78
N TYR A 58 13.01 8.40 45.05
CA TYR A 58 13.39 9.39 44.03
C TYR A 58 14.15 8.75 42.86
N LEU A 59 15.15 7.91 43.15
CA LEU A 59 15.90 7.15 42.13
C LEU A 59 15.00 6.18 41.37
N ALA A 60 14.08 5.49 42.06
CA ALA A 60 13.11 4.60 41.43
C ALA A 60 12.17 5.36 40.47
N CYS A 61 11.64 6.51 40.89
CA CYS A 61 10.83 7.39 40.03
C CYS A 61 11.62 7.92 38.83
N TYR A 62 12.89 8.28 39.03
CA TYR A 62 13.76 8.74 37.94
C TYR A 62 14.04 7.64 36.91
N LEU A 63 14.27 6.40 37.34
CA LEU A 63 14.43 5.25 36.44
C LEU A 63 13.14 4.95 35.66
N LEU A 64 11.98 4.99 36.32
CA LEU A 64 10.68 4.83 35.66
C LEU A 64 10.43 5.93 34.63
N TYR A 65 10.82 7.17 34.93
CA TYR A 65 10.73 8.29 34.00
C TYR A 65 11.58 8.08 32.74
N ILE A 66 12.83 7.61 32.89
CA ILE A 66 13.70 7.29 31.74
C ILE A 66 13.11 6.16 30.89
N ILE A 67 12.59 5.11 31.53
CA ILE A 67 11.94 3.99 30.84
C ILE A 67 10.71 4.49 30.07
N PHE A 68 9.92 5.36 30.68
CA PHE A 68 8.73 5.94 30.06
C PHE A 68 9.07 6.76 28.81
N ILE A 69 10.09 7.63 28.86
CA ILE A 69 10.56 8.39 27.69
C ILE A 69 10.95 7.43 26.55
N LYS A 70 11.77 6.41 26.85
CA LYS A 70 12.20 5.45 25.82
C LYS A 70 11.03 4.69 25.18
N ILE A 71 10.02 4.32 25.97
CA ILE A 71 8.82 3.65 25.46
C ILE A 71 8.02 4.61 24.58
N ARG A 72 7.81 5.86 25.01
CA ARG A 72 7.07 6.87 24.26
C ARG A 72 7.71 7.13 22.90
N ASP A 73 9.02 7.36 22.87
CA ASP A 73 9.73 7.67 21.64
C ASP A 73 9.68 6.48 20.65
N LYS A 74 9.75 5.24 21.15
CA LYS A 74 9.62 4.04 20.32
C LYS A 74 8.20 3.88 19.74
N ILE A 75 7.16 4.22 20.51
CA ILE A 75 5.76 4.19 20.05
C ILE A 75 5.54 5.26 18.98
N GLU A 76 6.09 6.46 19.18
CA GLU A 76 5.94 7.58 18.24
C GLU A 76 6.57 7.26 16.87
N VAL A 77 7.80 6.74 16.86
CA VAL A 77 8.47 6.31 15.63
C VAL A 77 7.68 5.22 14.90
N GLN A 78 7.17 4.22 15.63
CA GLN A 78 6.37 3.15 15.03
C GLN A 78 5.05 3.69 14.47
N TYR A 79 4.41 4.64 15.16
CA TYR A 79 3.17 5.26 14.71
C TYR A 79 3.38 6.04 13.41
N ILE A 80 4.42 6.89 13.34
CA ILE A 80 4.75 7.66 12.13
C ILE A 80 4.98 6.72 10.95
N LYS A 81 5.77 5.66 11.15
CA LYS A 81 6.04 4.66 10.11
C LYS A 81 4.77 3.97 9.62
N ASN A 82 3.87 3.59 10.52
CA ASN A 82 2.60 2.95 10.15
C ASN A 82 1.69 3.91 9.37
N VAL A 83 1.66 5.20 9.74
CA VAL A 83 0.88 6.22 9.04
C VAL A 83 1.41 6.43 7.62
N GLU A 84 2.73 6.53 7.46
CA GLU A 84 3.36 6.66 6.14
C GLU A 84 3.08 5.45 5.25
N GLN A 85 3.24 4.23 5.78
CA GLN A 85 2.90 3.00 5.06
C GLN A 85 1.43 2.96 4.65
N THR A 86 0.51 3.40 5.53
CA THR A 86 -0.92 3.42 5.21
C THR A 86 -1.20 4.40 4.07
N LYS A 87 -0.58 5.58 4.08
CA LYS A 87 -0.70 6.56 2.99
C LYS A 87 -0.17 6.01 1.67
N GLU A 88 0.99 5.35 1.70
CA GLU A 88 1.58 4.75 0.49
C GLU A 88 0.68 3.65 -0.08
N ILE A 89 0.05 2.83 0.77
CA ILE A 89 -0.93 1.82 0.35
C ILE A 89 -2.16 2.49 -0.25
N GLU A 90 -2.66 3.56 0.35
CA GLU A 90 -3.83 4.31 -0.14
C GLU A 90 -3.55 4.95 -1.51
N GLU A 91 -2.40 5.60 -1.67
CA GLU A 91 -1.97 6.19 -2.94
C GLU A 91 -1.80 5.12 -4.03
N ASN A 92 -1.19 3.97 -3.68
CA ASN A 92 -1.05 2.85 -4.60
C ASN A 92 -2.40 2.28 -5.02
N ASN A 93 -3.34 2.13 -4.07
CA ASN A 93 -4.70 1.66 -4.37
C ASN A 93 -5.44 2.65 -5.28
N LYS A 94 -5.28 3.95 -5.03
CA LYS A 94 -5.86 4.99 -5.88
C LYS A 94 -5.30 4.93 -7.31
N ARG A 95 -3.99 4.75 -7.47
CA ARG A 95 -3.37 4.58 -8.79
C ARG A 95 -3.88 3.33 -9.52
N ILE A 96 -4.06 2.22 -8.80
CA ILE A 96 -4.64 1.00 -9.35
C ILE A 96 -6.08 1.25 -9.83
N ASP A 97 -6.89 1.91 -9.01
CA ASP A 97 -8.29 2.25 -9.31
C ASP A 97 -8.41 3.16 -10.54
N GLU A 98 -7.53 4.16 -10.66
CA GLU A 98 -7.47 5.05 -11.82
C GLU A 98 -7.16 4.29 -13.11
N VAL A 99 -6.17 3.40 -13.10
CA VAL A 99 -5.82 2.57 -14.26
C VAL A 99 -6.98 1.65 -14.64
N LYS A 100 -7.58 0.95 -13.67
CA LYS A 100 -8.74 0.09 -13.92
C LYS A 100 -9.93 0.87 -14.47
N SER A 101 -10.19 2.07 -13.95
CA SER A 101 -11.25 2.95 -14.44
C SER A 101 -11.06 3.38 -15.89
N GLN A 102 -9.81 3.57 -16.34
CA GLN A 102 -9.52 3.83 -17.75
C GLN A 102 -9.80 2.58 -18.60
N ILE A 103 -9.39 1.41 -18.12
CA ILE A 103 -9.63 0.13 -18.80
C ILE A 103 -11.12 -0.22 -18.87
N ASP A 104 -11.93 0.12 -17.86
CA ASP A 104 -13.37 -0.13 -17.84
C ASP A 104 -14.14 0.62 -18.93
N ARG A 105 -13.58 1.73 -19.44
CA ARG A 105 -14.18 2.51 -20.53
C ARG A 105 -13.94 1.90 -21.92
N LEU A 106 -13.05 0.93 -22.02
CA LEU A 106 -12.72 0.30 -23.29
C LEU A 106 -13.88 -0.57 -23.81
N LYS A 107 -14.02 -0.66 -25.13
CA LYS A 107 -14.90 -1.62 -25.78
C LYS A 107 -14.33 -3.03 -25.64
N PRO A 108 -15.15 -4.10 -25.76
CA PRO A 108 -14.66 -5.48 -25.64
C PRO A 108 -13.49 -5.82 -26.57
N PHE A 109 -13.54 -5.35 -27.82
CA PHE A 109 -12.43 -5.52 -28.77
C PHE A 109 -11.14 -4.83 -28.30
N GLU A 110 -11.23 -3.58 -27.85
CA GLU A 110 -10.08 -2.78 -27.40
C GLU A 110 -9.45 -3.39 -26.14
N TYR A 111 -10.30 -3.84 -25.20
CA TYR A 111 -9.86 -4.58 -24.03
C TYR A 111 -9.12 -5.86 -24.41
N SER A 112 -9.65 -6.60 -25.39
CA SER A 112 -9.04 -7.84 -25.87
C SER A 112 -7.65 -7.61 -26.48
N VAL A 113 -7.46 -6.50 -27.22
CA VAL A 113 -6.14 -6.14 -27.77
C VAL A 113 -5.14 -5.86 -26.65
N VAL A 114 -5.52 -5.05 -25.66
CA VAL A 114 -4.67 -4.77 -24.49
C VAL A 114 -4.31 -6.07 -23.75
N MET A 115 -5.30 -6.93 -23.55
CA MET A 115 -5.10 -8.21 -22.87
C MET A 115 -4.22 -9.18 -23.68
N TYR A 116 -4.36 -9.22 -25.01
CA TYR A 116 -3.49 -9.96 -25.92
C TYR A 116 -2.03 -9.52 -25.75
N LEU A 117 -1.78 -8.20 -25.78
CA LEU A 117 -0.43 -7.65 -25.62
C LEU A 117 0.15 -7.95 -24.23
N LEU A 118 -0.66 -7.88 -23.17
CA LEU A 118 -0.23 -8.26 -21.82
C LEU A 118 0.14 -9.75 -21.73
N LYS A 119 -0.72 -10.63 -22.27
CA LYS A 119 -0.49 -12.09 -22.30
C LYS A 119 0.75 -12.47 -23.09
N LYS A 120 1.08 -11.71 -24.15
CA LYS A 120 2.26 -11.90 -25.01
C LYS A 120 3.49 -11.11 -24.53
N GLU A 121 3.46 -10.59 -23.30
CA GLU A 121 4.54 -9.79 -22.69
C GLU A 121 4.96 -8.55 -23.51
N ASN A 122 4.06 -8.03 -24.34
CA ASN A 122 4.31 -6.90 -25.24
C ASN A 122 5.50 -7.12 -26.19
N LYS A 123 5.80 -8.38 -26.53
CA LYS A 123 6.85 -8.75 -27.51
C LYS A 123 6.29 -9.01 -28.90
N TYR A 124 5.02 -9.41 -28.97
CA TYR A 124 4.33 -9.71 -30.22
C TYR A 124 3.30 -8.60 -30.48
N PRO A 125 3.51 -7.78 -31.52
CA PRO A 125 2.58 -6.70 -31.82
C PRO A 125 1.21 -7.25 -32.22
N TYR A 126 0.18 -6.46 -31.95
CA TYR A 126 -1.13 -6.69 -32.54
C TYR A 126 -1.14 -6.11 -33.95
N ILE A 127 -1.51 -6.91 -34.95
CA ILE A 127 -1.57 -6.49 -36.35
C ILE A 127 -3.02 -6.14 -36.70
N ASP A 128 -3.24 -4.91 -37.20
CA ASP A 128 -4.52 -4.50 -37.78
C ASP A 128 -4.42 -4.42 -39.31
N TYR A 129 -5.33 -5.11 -39.97
CA TYR A 129 -5.35 -5.34 -41.42
C TYR A 129 -6.20 -4.31 -42.18
N GLY A 130 -6.30 -3.09 -41.65
CA GLY A 130 -6.79 -1.93 -42.40
C GLY A 130 -8.30 -1.86 -42.69
N SER A 131 -9.17 -2.39 -41.82
CA SER A 131 -10.63 -2.36 -42.05
C SER A 131 -11.45 -1.72 -40.94
N LYS A 132 -10.88 -1.36 -39.78
CA LYS A 132 -11.67 -0.89 -38.63
C LYS A 132 -11.45 0.61 -38.39
N GLY A 133 -12.57 1.33 -38.42
CA GLY A 133 -12.66 2.77 -38.55
C GLY A 133 -11.94 3.60 -37.49
N HIS A 134 -11.66 4.83 -37.88
CA HIS A 134 -11.22 5.92 -37.03
C HIS A 134 -11.94 5.96 -35.67
N GLY A 135 -11.20 6.28 -34.61
CA GLY A 135 -11.77 6.48 -33.27
C GLY A 135 -11.76 5.21 -32.40
N THR A 136 -10.79 4.33 -32.62
CA THR A 136 -10.47 3.24 -31.69
C THR A 136 -9.31 3.62 -30.78
N ILE A 137 -9.14 2.88 -29.69
CA ILE A 137 -7.96 3.04 -28.79
C ILE A 137 -6.63 2.90 -29.54
N LEU A 138 -6.60 2.20 -30.68
CA LEU A 138 -5.38 1.97 -31.48
C LEU A 138 -4.86 3.26 -32.12
N ASP A 139 -5.73 4.24 -32.36
CA ASP A 139 -5.33 5.57 -32.86
C ASP A 139 -4.71 6.42 -31.74
N ASN A 140 -4.74 5.97 -30.49
CA ASN A 140 -4.18 6.72 -29.37
C ASN A 140 -2.67 6.55 -29.29
N GLU A 141 -1.94 7.51 -29.85
CA GLU A 141 -0.47 7.59 -29.79
C GLU A 141 0.09 7.69 -28.37
N MET A 142 -0.72 8.04 -27.35
CA MET A 142 -0.24 8.03 -25.95
C MET A 142 -0.22 6.61 -25.35
N LEU A 143 -0.95 5.66 -25.94
CA LEU A 143 -1.06 4.30 -25.42
C LEU A 143 -0.26 3.29 -26.24
N PHE A 144 -0.19 3.49 -27.56
CA PHE A 144 0.43 2.55 -28.48
C PHE A 144 1.57 3.17 -29.26
N ASP A 145 2.61 2.37 -29.48
CA ASP A 145 3.60 2.59 -30.52
C ASP A 145 3.09 1.94 -31.81
N LYS A 146 2.68 2.79 -32.76
CA LYS A 146 2.16 2.41 -34.07
C LYS A 146 3.29 2.42 -35.09
N SER A 147 3.44 1.33 -35.84
CA SER A 147 4.36 1.25 -36.98
C SER A 147 3.69 0.57 -38.16
N GLU A 148 4.16 0.88 -39.37
CA GLU A 148 3.75 0.14 -40.56
C GLU A 148 4.25 -1.31 -40.44
N CYS A 149 3.41 -2.25 -40.85
CA CYS A 149 3.77 -3.65 -40.84
C CYS A 149 4.43 -4.02 -42.18
N ASP A 150 5.72 -4.34 -42.15
CA ASP A 150 6.48 -4.76 -43.34
C ASP A 150 6.05 -6.14 -43.88
N SER A 151 5.24 -6.89 -43.11
CA SER A 151 4.81 -8.21 -43.53
C SER A 151 3.77 -8.10 -44.64
N THR A 152 4.11 -8.67 -45.79
CA THR A 152 3.18 -8.87 -46.90
C THR A 152 2.21 -9.98 -46.50
N ILE A 153 1.04 -9.61 -45.99
CA ILE A 153 0.02 -10.60 -45.65
C ILE A 153 -0.72 -10.96 -46.94
N SER A 154 -0.39 -12.11 -47.51
CA SER A 154 -1.15 -12.72 -48.59
C SER A 154 -2.40 -13.39 -48.01
N ARG A 155 -3.55 -12.71 -48.05
CA ARG A 155 -4.82 -13.37 -47.74
C ARG A 155 -5.32 -14.06 -49.00
N ALA A 156 -5.26 -15.39 -49.02
CA ALA A 156 -5.79 -16.19 -50.11
C ALA A 156 -7.32 -16.25 -50.01
N PHE A 157 -8.01 -15.57 -50.93
CA PHE A 157 -9.46 -15.73 -51.07
C PHE A 157 -9.76 -16.88 -52.04
N PRO A 158 -10.60 -17.85 -51.66
CA PRO A 158 -11.09 -18.83 -52.61
C PRO A 158 -12.04 -18.12 -53.59
N THR A 159 -11.62 -18.04 -54.85
CA THR A 159 -12.54 -17.65 -55.94
C THR A 159 -13.38 -18.86 -56.36
N THR A 160 -14.54 -18.60 -56.97
CA THR A 160 -15.45 -19.63 -57.52
C THR A 160 -14.77 -20.56 -58.54
N ASP A 161 -13.63 -20.15 -59.11
CA ASP A 161 -12.81 -20.92 -60.05
C ASP A 161 -11.57 -21.59 -59.41
N GLY A 162 -11.45 -21.62 -58.08
CA GLY A 162 -10.35 -22.30 -57.38
C GLY A 162 -8.99 -21.61 -57.45
N ARG A 163 -8.90 -20.41 -58.03
CA ARG A 163 -7.68 -19.59 -58.02
C ARG A 163 -7.56 -18.84 -56.69
N LYS A 164 -6.39 -18.93 -56.05
CA LYS A 164 -6.01 -18.10 -54.91
C LYS A 164 -5.53 -16.75 -55.44
N ILE A 165 -6.17 -15.66 -55.00
CA ILE A 165 -5.68 -14.30 -55.25
C ILE A 165 -5.01 -13.83 -53.97
N ASP A 166 -3.73 -13.46 -54.06
CA ASP A 166 -3.01 -12.81 -52.97
C ASP A 166 -3.31 -11.31 -53.03
N LEU A 167 -4.16 -10.85 -52.12
CA LEU A 167 -4.43 -9.42 -51.94
C LEU A 167 -3.37 -8.81 -51.03
N TYR A 168 -2.56 -7.91 -51.60
CA TYR A 168 -1.63 -7.07 -50.86
C TYR A 168 -2.43 -5.97 -50.17
N LEU A 169 -2.72 -6.14 -48.89
CA LEU A 169 -3.42 -5.13 -48.08
C LEU A 169 -2.45 -3.99 -47.75
N SER A 170 -2.49 -2.91 -48.55
CA SER A 170 -1.85 -1.64 -48.19
C SER A 170 -2.53 -1.05 -46.95
N GLY A 171 -1.76 -0.59 -45.97
CA GLY A 171 -2.30 0.01 -44.75
C GLY A 171 -2.42 -0.95 -43.56
N THR A 172 -1.55 -1.95 -43.48
CA THR A 172 -1.42 -2.81 -42.30
C THR A 172 -0.52 -2.12 -41.27
N TYR A 173 -1.02 -1.97 -40.04
CA TYR A 173 -0.26 -1.38 -38.95
C TYR A 173 -0.09 -2.39 -37.83
N GLN A 174 1.06 -2.31 -37.17
CA GLN A 174 1.36 -3.10 -35.99
C GLN A 174 1.42 -2.18 -34.77
N TYR A 175 0.91 -2.70 -33.66
CA TYR A 175 0.71 -1.94 -32.42
C TYR A 175 1.34 -2.68 -31.25
N LEU A 176 2.15 -1.96 -30.49
CA LEU A 176 2.64 -2.36 -29.16
C LEU A 176 2.18 -1.35 -28.12
N LEU A 177 2.01 -1.78 -26.88
CA LEU A 177 1.81 -0.85 -25.78
C LEU A 177 3.11 -0.08 -25.55
N LYS A 178 3.01 1.22 -25.27
CA LYS A 178 4.15 1.97 -24.75
C LYS A 178 4.65 1.36 -23.45
N GLN A 179 5.97 1.37 -23.24
CA GLN A 179 6.59 0.64 -22.13
C GLN A 179 6.06 1.07 -20.76
N ASN A 180 5.81 2.36 -20.55
CA ASN A 180 5.23 2.88 -19.32
C ASN A 180 3.79 2.36 -19.09
N VAL A 181 2.97 2.35 -20.14
CA VAL A 181 1.58 1.85 -20.09
C VAL A 181 1.58 0.34 -19.82
N TYR A 182 2.44 -0.42 -20.52
CA TYR A 182 2.60 -1.85 -20.28
C TYR A 182 3.00 -2.15 -18.83
N ASN A 183 4.00 -1.43 -18.29
CA ASN A 183 4.48 -1.65 -16.93
C ASN A 183 3.38 -1.38 -15.89
N ASP A 184 2.59 -0.32 -16.09
CA ASP A 184 1.50 0.05 -15.19
C ASP A 184 0.38 -1.00 -15.21
N LEU A 185 -0.03 -1.43 -16.41
CA LEU A 185 -1.04 -2.48 -16.57
C LEU A 185 -0.56 -3.83 -16.01
N LYS A 186 0.71 -4.18 -16.26
CA LYS A 186 1.33 -5.40 -15.70
C LYS A 186 1.37 -5.35 -14.18
N TYR A 187 1.70 -4.19 -13.61
CA TYR A 187 1.69 -3.98 -12.17
C TYR A 187 0.29 -4.21 -11.59
N VAL A 188 -0.73 -3.57 -12.16
CA VAL A 188 -2.13 -3.74 -11.74
C VAL A 188 -2.59 -5.19 -11.84
N LEU A 189 -2.27 -5.87 -12.95
CA LEU A 189 -2.59 -7.28 -13.16
C LEU A 189 -1.92 -8.16 -12.10
N THR A 190 -0.63 -7.92 -11.82
CA THR A 190 0.13 -8.70 -10.82
C THR A 190 -0.39 -8.47 -9.40
N LYS A 191 -0.81 -7.24 -9.08
CA LYS A 191 -1.30 -6.89 -7.74
C LYS A 191 -2.72 -7.35 -7.46
N THR A 192 -3.59 -7.33 -8.47
CA THR A 192 -5.04 -7.55 -8.26
C THR A 192 -5.62 -8.72 -9.03
N GLY A 193 -4.85 -9.36 -9.90
CA GLY A 193 -5.30 -10.47 -10.76
C GLY A 193 -6.15 -10.06 -11.96
N SER A 194 -6.51 -8.77 -12.09
CA SER A 194 -7.31 -8.23 -13.20
C SER A 194 -6.96 -6.78 -13.48
N ILE A 195 -6.97 -6.35 -14.74
CA ILE A 195 -6.80 -4.95 -15.15
C ILE A 195 -8.11 -4.15 -15.20
N SER A 196 -9.25 -4.76 -14.85
CA SER A 196 -10.60 -4.19 -14.91
C SER A 196 -11.30 -4.39 -13.57
N HIS A 197 -12.25 -3.52 -13.22
CA HIS A 197 -13.11 -3.73 -12.04
C HIS A 197 -14.15 -4.81 -12.29
N PHE A 198 -14.64 -4.87 -13.52
CA PHE A 198 -15.70 -5.78 -13.92
C PHE A 198 -15.14 -6.94 -14.72
N LYS A 199 -15.87 -8.07 -14.69
CA LYS A 199 -15.60 -9.17 -15.62
C LYS A 199 -15.89 -8.68 -17.04
N ARG A 200 -14.93 -8.85 -17.94
CA ARG A 200 -15.03 -8.43 -19.34
C ARG A 200 -15.13 -9.66 -20.24
N GLU A 201 -15.80 -9.47 -21.37
CA GLU A 201 -15.75 -10.43 -22.47
C GLU A 201 -14.47 -10.22 -23.25
N GLU A 202 -13.67 -11.29 -23.37
CA GLU A 202 -12.51 -11.32 -24.25
C GLU A 202 -12.91 -11.96 -25.57
N ILE A 203 -12.68 -11.24 -26.65
CA ILE A 203 -12.81 -11.77 -28.00
C ILE A 203 -11.52 -12.51 -28.29
N ASP A 204 -11.61 -13.75 -28.81
CA ASP A 204 -10.41 -14.47 -29.24
C ASP A 204 -9.77 -13.73 -30.41
N LEU A 205 -8.56 -13.22 -30.17
CA LEU A 205 -7.74 -12.52 -31.15
C LEU A 205 -6.64 -13.44 -31.70
N ASN A 206 -6.73 -14.76 -31.53
CA ASN A 206 -5.82 -15.70 -32.16
C ASN A 206 -5.78 -15.44 -33.67
N GLN A 207 -4.70 -14.77 -34.10
CA GLN A 207 -4.39 -14.54 -35.50
C GLN A 207 -3.69 -15.82 -35.97
N GLU A 208 -4.46 -16.74 -36.56
CA GLU A 208 -3.93 -17.85 -37.37
C GLU A 208 -3.35 -17.34 -38.69
#